data_AF-A0A6N4VDR3-F1
#
_entry.id   AF-A0A6N4VDR3-F1
#
_cell.length_a   1.000
_cell.length_b   1.000
_cell.length_c   1.000
_cell.angle_alpha   90.00
_cell.angle_beta   90.00
_cell.angle_gamma   90.00
#
_symmetry.space_group_name_H-M   'P 1'
#
loop_
_entity.id
_entity.type
_entity.pdbx_description
1 polymer ?
#
loop_
_entity_poly.entity_id
_entity_poly.type
_entity_poly.pdbx_seq_one_letter_code
_entity_poly.pdbx_strand_id
1 'polypeptide(L)'
;MTKAGITPGAAQWAAFARELGWTVTYSPGRAWFTIHGGRSALMRTTAATTGTGLERHIADLEADATERDYRGDLLIVGAAPLVKARRWLTNDPAAGLLGEPDGAGWKWSAACWLRCARCRLLGLYGELGSWDAHPCGHHEGAWHLGDEIAPSVAEAWARAAYQTAIQRSHRPDERNSNDQSA
;
A
#
# COMPACT_ATOMS: atom_id res chain seq x y z
N MET A 1 -24.03 3.77 15.26
CA MET A 1 -22.70 3.45 14.72
C MET A 1 -22.80 3.43 13.20
N THR A 2 -22.36 4.49 12.53
CA THR A 2 -22.31 4.58 11.07
C THR A 2 -21.28 3.57 10.55
N LYS A 3 -21.67 2.65 9.65
CA LYS A 3 -20.70 1.81 8.91
C LYS A 3 -19.79 2.76 8.14
N ALA A 4 -18.58 3.00 8.63
CA ALA A 4 -17.57 3.75 7.88
C ALA A 4 -17.27 2.95 6.60
N GLY A 5 -17.82 3.41 5.48
CA GLY A 5 -17.60 2.81 4.18
C GLY A 5 -16.14 2.95 3.75
N ILE A 6 -15.70 2.09 2.82
CA ILE A 6 -14.41 2.26 2.17
C ILE A 6 -14.39 3.57 1.38
N THR A 7 -13.37 4.40 1.59
CA THR A 7 -13.25 5.65 0.85
C THR A 7 -12.94 5.34 -0.63
N PRO A 8 -13.25 6.27 -1.56
CA PRO A 8 -12.89 6.11 -2.96
C PRO A 8 -11.44 5.70 -3.22
N GLY A 9 -10.49 6.34 -2.53
CA GLY A 9 -9.06 6.03 -2.63
C GLY A 9 -8.71 4.66 -2.05
N ALA A 10 -9.29 4.30 -0.91
CA ALA A 10 -9.09 2.97 -0.32
C ALA A 10 -9.66 1.86 -1.22
N ALA A 11 -10.79 2.08 -1.89
CA ALA A 11 -11.34 1.09 -2.82
C ALA A 11 -10.39 0.84 -3.99
N GLN A 12 -9.76 1.91 -4.50
CA GLN A 12 -8.80 1.80 -5.60
C GLN A 12 -7.50 1.14 -5.16
N TRP A 13 -6.99 1.46 -3.97
CA TRP A 13 -5.86 0.74 -3.39
C TRP A 13 -6.15 -0.74 -3.13
N ALA A 14 -7.36 -1.09 -2.69
CA ALA A 14 -7.78 -2.49 -2.55
C ALA A 14 -7.86 -3.22 -3.90
N ALA A 15 -8.29 -2.54 -4.97
CA ALA A 15 -8.27 -3.09 -6.32
C ALA A 15 -6.84 -3.25 -6.84
N PHE A 16 -5.99 -2.26 -6.60
CA PHE A 16 -4.58 -2.32 -6.98
C PHE A 16 -3.84 -3.45 -6.26
N ALA A 17 -4.02 -3.60 -4.95
CA ALA A 17 -3.45 -4.71 -4.20
C ALA A 17 -3.83 -6.07 -4.80
N ARG A 18 -5.09 -6.25 -5.23
CA ARG A 18 -5.55 -7.46 -5.92
C ARG A 18 -4.87 -7.67 -7.27
N GLU A 19 -4.68 -6.62 -8.06
CA GLU A 19 -3.90 -6.67 -9.31
C GLU A 19 -2.45 -7.11 -9.08
N LEU A 20 -1.89 -6.78 -7.91
CA LEU A 20 -0.55 -7.21 -7.51
C LEU A 20 -0.51 -8.64 -6.96
N GLY A 21 -1.66 -9.31 -6.79
CA GLY A 21 -1.77 -10.60 -6.12
C GLY A 21 -1.61 -10.51 -4.60
N TRP A 22 -1.77 -9.32 -4.02
CA TRP A 22 -1.68 -9.11 -2.58
C TRP A 22 -3.02 -9.43 -1.92
N THR A 23 -2.95 -10.17 -0.81
CA THR A 23 -4.11 -10.39 0.04
C THR A 23 -4.15 -9.26 1.08
N VAL A 24 -5.22 -8.46 1.11
CA VAL A 24 -5.32 -7.31 2.01
C VAL A 24 -6.65 -7.23 2.75
N THR A 25 -6.63 -6.75 4.00
CA THR A 25 -7.82 -6.38 4.76
C THR A 25 -7.82 -4.87 5.02
N TYR A 26 -8.90 -4.18 4.65
CA TYR A 26 -9.04 -2.74 4.93
C TYR A 26 -9.74 -2.49 6.26
N SER A 27 -9.18 -1.59 7.07
CA SER A 27 -9.73 -1.12 8.35
C SER A 27 -10.24 0.31 8.23
N PRO A 28 -11.56 0.53 7.98
CA PRO A 28 -12.11 1.83 7.60
C PRO A 28 -12.00 2.89 8.70
N GLY A 29 -12.11 2.53 9.97
CA GLY A 29 -12.06 3.50 11.08
C GLY A 29 -10.71 4.19 11.25
N ARG A 30 -9.65 3.70 10.58
CA ARG A 30 -8.29 4.21 10.71
C ARG A 30 -7.65 4.56 9.36
N ALA A 31 -8.22 4.07 8.25
CA ALA A 31 -7.70 4.17 6.87
C ALA A 31 -6.42 3.36 6.57
N TRP A 32 -6.39 2.09 7.00
CA TRP A 32 -5.23 1.20 6.86
C TRP A 32 -5.57 -0.09 6.15
N PHE A 33 -4.57 -0.68 5.52
CA PHE A 33 -4.59 -2.05 5.03
C PHE A 33 -3.66 -2.92 5.87
N THR A 34 -4.11 -4.10 6.24
CA THR A 34 -3.21 -5.18 6.61
C THR A 34 -2.93 -5.99 5.35
N ILE A 35 -1.67 -6.04 4.95
CA ILE A 35 -1.18 -6.89 3.88
C ILE A 35 -0.82 -8.24 4.50
N HIS A 36 -1.44 -9.30 4.03
CA HIS A 36 -1.23 -10.67 4.51
C HIS A 36 -0.24 -11.40 3.64
N GLY A 37 0.66 -12.15 4.26
CA GLY A 37 1.72 -12.88 3.57
C GLY A 37 2.62 -13.64 4.53
N GLY A 38 3.79 -14.09 4.04
CA GLY A 38 4.79 -14.73 4.91
C GLY A 38 5.26 -13.83 6.05
N ARG A 39 5.24 -12.51 5.83
CA ARG A 39 5.39 -11.47 6.84
C ARG A 39 4.33 -10.41 6.60
N SER A 40 3.40 -10.30 7.54
CA SER A 40 2.31 -9.31 7.42
C SER A 40 2.86 -7.91 7.60
N ALA A 41 2.35 -6.98 6.81
CA ALA A 41 2.72 -5.58 6.87
C ALA A 41 1.48 -4.71 7.05
N LEU A 42 1.62 -3.57 7.73
CA LEU A 42 0.57 -2.56 7.80
C LEU A 42 0.86 -1.45 6.79
N MET A 43 -0.12 -1.13 5.95
CA MET A 43 0.00 -0.08 4.93
C MET A 43 -0.99 1.05 5.20
N ARG A 44 -0.47 2.27 5.33
CA ARG A 44 -1.25 3.50 5.43
C ARG A 44 -1.30 4.21 4.08
N THR A 45 -2.50 4.56 3.64
CA THR A 45 -2.69 5.42 2.46
C THR A 45 -2.78 6.88 2.89
N THR A 46 -2.11 7.77 2.16
CA THR A 46 -2.09 9.21 2.43
C THR A 46 -2.59 10.00 1.22
N ALA A 47 -2.74 11.31 1.36
CA ALA A 47 -2.99 12.21 0.24
C ALA A 47 -1.69 12.64 -0.48
N ALA A 48 -0.52 12.15 -0.04
CA ALA A 48 0.76 12.57 -0.59
C ALA A 48 0.90 12.17 -2.06
N THR A 49 1.52 13.06 -2.83
CA THR A 49 1.86 12.88 -4.25
C THR A 49 3.36 12.93 -4.50
N THR A 50 4.16 13.09 -3.45
CA THR A 50 5.62 13.17 -3.48
C THR A 50 6.22 12.37 -2.33
N GLY A 51 7.50 12.02 -2.44
CA GLY A 51 8.18 11.25 -1.40
C GLY A 51 8.30 12.00 -0.08
N THR A 52 8.69 13.27 -0.11
CA THR A 52 8.70 14.16 1.07
C THR A 52 7.31 14.30 1.70
N GLY A 53 6.24 14.19 0.91
CA GLY A 53 4.87 14.16 1.43
C GLY A 53 4.60 12.91 2.27
N LEU A 54 5.16 11.75 1.90
CA LEU A 54 5.03 10.51 2.67
C LEU A 54 5.78 10.60 4.01
N GLU A 55 6.97 11.19 4.01
CA GLU A 55 7.82 11.29 5.21
C GLU A 55 7.14 12.04 6.37
N ARG A 56 6.31 13.03 6.05
CA ARG A 56 5.56 13.80 7.06
C ARG A 56 4.57 12.97 7.87
N HIS A 57 4.24 11.78 7.40
CA HIS A 57 3.28 10.90 8.04
C HIS A 57 3.94 9.72 8.79
N ILE A 58 5.27 9.64 8.81
CA ILE A 58 6.02 8.58 9.53
C ILE A 58 5.67 8.58 11.02
N ALA A 59 5.77 9.73 11.68
CA ALA A 59 5.52 9.83 13.12
C ALA A 59 4.09 9.38 13.48
N ASP A 60 3.10 9.77 12.68
CA ASP A 60 1.70 9.34 12.89
C ASP A 60 1.52 7.83 12.67
N LEU A 61 2.26 7.23 11.75
CA LEU A 61 2.24 5.80 11.44
C LEU A 61 2.90 4.99 12.57
N GLU A 62 4.03 5.46 13.10
CA GLU A 62 4.71 4.86 14.25
C GLU A 62 3.88 4.95 15.54
N ALA A 63 3.25 6.09 15.79
CA ALA A 63 2.36 6.29 16.94
C ALA A 63 1.18 5.31 16.89
N ASP A 64 0.50 5.23 15.74
CA ASP A 64 -0.62 4.31 15.52
C ASP A 64 -0.17 2.83 15.64
N ALA A 65 1.03 2.48 15.16
CA ALA A 65 1.58 1.14 15.28
C ALA A 65 1.91 0.79 16.75
N THR A 66 2.44 1.74 17.50
CA THR A 66 2.74 1.61 18.93
C THR A 66 1.46 1.41 19.74
N GLU A 67 0.41 2.20 19.50
CA GLU A 67 -0.91 2.06 20.15
C GLU A 67 -1.49 0.63 19.97
N ARG A 68 -1.16 -0.01 18.86
CA ARG A 68 -1.65 -1.36 18.50
C ARG A 68 -0.77 -2.50 18.99
N ASP A 69 0.33 -2.18 19.66
CA ASP A 69 1.40 -3.15 19.94
C ASP A 69 1.87 -3.87 18.67
N TYR A 70 1.79 -3.21 17.50
CA TYR A 70 2.27 -3.79 16.26
C TYR A 70 3.80 -3.74 16.23
N ARG A 71 4.41 -4.83 15.77
CA ARG A 71 5.87 -5.00 15.75
C ARG A 71 6.40 -5.49 14.40
N GLY A 72 5.55 -5.48 13.36
CA GLY A 72 5.92 -5.87 11.99
C GLY A 72 6.35 -4.68 11.12
N ASP A 73 6.38 -4.90 9.81
CA ASP A 73 6.71 -3.87 8.82
C ASP A 73 5.56 -2.87 8.63
N LEU A 74 5.94 -1.61 8.49
CA LEU A 74 5.03 -0.50 8.20
C LEU A 74 5.31 0.05 6.81
N LEU A 75 4.26 0.30 6.04
CA LEU A 75 4.31 0.90 4.73
C LEU A 75 3.48 2.17 4.73
N ILE A 76 3.96 3.15 3.97
CA ILE A 76 3.19 4.34 3.67
C ILE A 76 3.19 4.63 2.18
N VAL A 77 1.99 4.85 1.65
CA VAL A 77 1.75 5.07 0.22
C VAL A 77 0.96 6.34 -0.01
N GLY A 78 1.09 6.89 -1.21
CA GLY A 78 0.43 8.13 -1.60
C GLY A 78 -1.04 7.96 -1.95
N ALA A 79 -1.60 9.03 -2.53
CA ALA A 79 -2.95 9.02 -3.11
C ALA A 79 -3.05 8.04 -4.29
N ALA A 80 -1.92 7.80 -4.94
CA ALA A 80 -1.67 6.78 -5.95
C ALA A 80 -0.25 6.20 -5.71
N PRO A 81 0.09 5.05 -6.31
CA PRO A 81 1.48 4.58 -6.34
C PRO A 81 2.38 5.66 -6.93
N LEU A 82 3.40 6.06 -6.19
CA LEU A 82 4.44 6.92 -6.76
C LEU A 82 5.31 6.00 -7.63
N VAL A 83 5.61 6.43 -8.86
CA VAL A 83 6.33 5.61 -9.84
C VAL A 83 7.65 6.31 -10.16
N LYS A 84 8.78 5.64 -9.88
CA LYS A 84 10.09 6.11 -10.31
C LYS A 84 10.25 5.85 -11.80
N ALA A 85 10.81 6.81 -12.53
CA ALA A 85 11.28 6.54 -13.88
C ALA A 85 12.59 5.72 -13.87
N ARG A 86 13.43 5.88 -12.83
CA ARG A 86 14.72 5.20 -12.64
C ARG A 86 15.13 5.15 -11.16
N ARG A 87 15.51 3.97 -10.65
CA ARG A 87 15.99 3.71 -9.27
C ARG A 87 17.03 4.69 -8.69
N TRP A 88 17.91 5.29 -9.50
CA TRP A 88 19.13 5.98 -9.02
C TRP A 88 19.18 7.50 -9.26
N LEU A 89 18.17 8.10 -9.89
CA LEU A 89 18.27 9.49 -10.39
C LEU A 89 17.27 10.46 -9.77
N THR A 90 16.26 9.98 -9.05
CA THR A 90 15.23 10.83 -8.43
C THR A 90 15.05 10.47 -6.97
N ASN A 91 15.21 11.46 -6.09
CA ASN A 91 15.10 11.35 -4.63
C ASN A 91 13.66 11.12 -4.12
N ASP A 92 12.67 10.93 -5.01
CA ASP A 92 11.27 10.73 -4.61
C ASP A 92 10.92 9.25 -4.44
N PRO A 93 10.73 8.73 -3.21
CA PRO A 93 10.28 7.36 -2.98
C PRO A 93 9.01 6.98 -3.75
N ALA A 94 8.96 5.72 -4.21
CA ALA A 94 7.75 5.11 -4.78
C ALA A 94 6.71 4.79 -3.69
N ALA A 95 7.22 4.49 -2.51
CA ALA A 95 6.53 4.35 -1.23
C ALA A 95 7.54 4.60 -0.11
N GLY A 96 7.04 4.72 1.10
CA GLY A 96 7.85 4.63 2.31
C GLY A 96 7.77 3.24 2.92
N LEU A 97 8.93 2.69 3.28
CA LEU A 97 9.01 1.43 4.01
C LEU A 97 9.72 1.67 5.34
N LEU A 98 9.14 1.12 6.40
CA LEU A 98 9.58 1.19 7.77
C LEU A 98 9.71 -0.26 8.27
N GLY A 99 10.93 -0.72 8.49
CA GLY A 99 11.17 -2.06 9.03
C GLY A 99 10.87 -2.15 10.53
N GLU A 100 10.69 -3.38 11.03
CA GLU A 100 10.41 -3.68 12.45
C GLU A 100 11.23 -2.84 13.45
N PRO A 101 10.65 -2.52 14.62
CA PRO A 101 11.31 -1.66 15.57
C PRO A 101 12.54 -2.35 16.18
N ASP A 102 13.72 -1.75 16.07
CA ASP A 102 14.99 -2.32 16.54
C ASP A 102 15.48 -1.75 17.88
N GLY A 103 14.54 -1.46 18.78
CA GLY A 103 14.80 -0.81 20.07
C GLY A 103 14.94 0.73 19.97
N ALA A 104 15.32 1.26 18.81
CA ALA A 104 15.30 2.70 18.52
C ALA A 104 14.01 3.18 17.83
N GLY A 105 13.08 2.27 17.52
CA GLY A 105 11.88 2.54 16.73
C GLY A 105 11.96 1.94 15.32
N TRP A 106 11.01 2.28 14.45
CA TRP A 106 11.06 1.90 13.04
C TRP A 106 12.08 2.78 12.30
N LYS A 107 12.74 2.23 11.28
CA LYS A 107 13.70 2.99 10.47
C LYS A 107 13.15 3.28 9.09
N TRP A 108 13.19 4.54 8.69
CA TRP A 108 12.72 4.98 7.38
C TRP A 108 13.64 4.52 6.25
N SER A 109 13.00 4.01 5.20
CA SER A 109 13.60 3.83 3.89
C SER A 109 12.65 4.35 2.84
N ALA A 110 13.20 5.12 1.90
CA ALA A 110 12.59 5.21 0.59
C ALA A 110 12.45 3.79 0.01
N ALA A 111 11.33 3.50 -0.64
CA ALA A 111 11.07 2.21 -1.26
C ALA A 111 10.79 2.35 -2.76
N CYS A 112 11.06 1.28 -3.50
CA CYS A 112 10.82 1.15 -4.94
C CYS A 112 9.99 -0.11 -5.26
N TRP A 113 9.28 -0.09 -6.39
CA TRP A 113 8.51 -1.25 -6.87
C TRP A 113 9.41 -2.21 -7.66
N LEU A 114 9.63 -3.41 -7.14
CA LEU A 114 10.38 -4.46 -7.85
C LEU A 114 9.61 -5.79 -7.83
N ARG A 115 9.95 -6.69 -8.74
CA ARG A 115 9.45 -8.08 -8.69
C ARG A 115 10.35 -8.93 -7.82
N CYS A 116 9.77 -9.86 -7.06
CA CYS A 116 10.53 -10.95 -6.46
C CYS A 116 11.15 -11.80 -7.57
N ALA A 117 12.47 -12.03 -7.55
CA ALA A 117 13.16 -12.82 -8.55
C ALA A 117 12.63 -14.26 -8.64
N ARG A 118 12.18 -14.83 -7.51
CA ARG A 118 11.70 -16.21 -7.41
C ARG A 118 10.27 -16.42 -7.89
N CYS A 119 9.31 -15.61 -7.42
CA CYS A 119 7.88 -15.79 -7.71
C CYS A 119 7.31 -14.71 -8.64
N ARG A 120 8.11 -13.71 -9.01
CA ARG A 120 7.75 -12.57 -9.89
C ARG A 120 6.59 -11.69 -9.39
N LEU A 121 6.07 -11.92 -8.18
CA LEU A 121 5.12 -11.04 -7.52
C LEU A 121 5.75 -9.66 -7.27
N LEU A 122 4.97 -8.61 -7.52
CA LEU A 122 5.41 -7.24 -7.29
C LEU A 122 5.41 -6.94 -5.79
N GLY A 123 6.45 -6.29 -5.30
CA GLY A 123 6.65 -5.90 -3.91
C GLY A 123 7.23 -4.50 -3.80
N LEU A 124 7.38 -4.01 -2.57
CA LEU A 124 8.10 -2.78 -2.25
C LEU A 124 9.40 -3.10 -1.54
N TYR A 125 10.48 -2.45 -1.95
CA TYR A 125 11.82 -2.72 -1.45
C TYR A 125 12.49 -1.44 -1.00
N GLY A 126 13.01 -1.45 0.23
CA GLY A 126 13.79 -0.34 0.77
C GLY A 126 15.09 -0.16 -0.01
N GLU A 127 15.39 1.08 -0.40
CA GLU A 127 16.58 1.42 -1.17
C GLU A 127 17.89 1.16 -0.42
N LEU A 128 17.84 1.16 0.90
CA LEU A 128 18.97 0.82 1.76
C LEU A 128 19.22 -0.71 1.84
N GLY A 129 18.41 -1.52 1.15
CA GLY A 129 18.63 -2.96 0.98
C GLY A 129 18.32 -3.82 2.22
N SER A 130 17.82 -3.21 3.28
CA SER A 130 17.63 -3.86 4.59
C SER A 130 16.19 -4.36 4.83
N TRP A 131 15.23 -3.92 4.02
CA TRP A 131 13.81 -4.21 4.24
C TRP A 131 13.08 -4.44 2.92
N ASP A 132 12.17 -5.40 2.93
CA ASP A 132 11.34 -5.71 1.81
C ASP A 132 9.94 -6.12 2.28
N ALA A 133 8.92 -5.55 1.64
CA ALA A 133 7.52 -5.82 1.94
C ALA A 133 6.93 -6.67 0.83
N HIS A 134 7.12 -7.99 0.95
CA HIS A 134 6.50 -8.95 0.04
C HIS A 134 5.45 -9.77 0.74
N PRO A 135 4.21 -9.79 0.22
CA PRO A 135 3.23 -10.79 0.63
C PRO A 135 3.72 -12.22 0.37
N CYS A 136 4.67 -12.42 -0.55
CA CYS A 136 5.14 -13.74 -0.96
C CYS A 136 6.05 -14.42 0.08
N GLY A 137 6.59 -13.70 1.07
CA GLY A 137 7.42 -14.27 2.14
C GLY A 137 8.85 -14.67 1.76
N HIS A 138 9.30 -14.39 0.53
CA HIS A 138 10.68 -14.62 0.13
C HIS A 138 11.58 -13.46 0.60
N HIS A 139 12.23 -13.66 1.75
CA HIS A 139 13.10 -12.67 2.42
C HIS A 139 14.53 -13.21 2.53
N GLU A 140 15.34 -13.09 1.48
CA GLU A 140 16.78 -13.45 1.54
C GLU A 140 17.66 -12.26 1.13
N GLY A 141 17.21 -11.04 1.46
CA GLY A 141 17.90 -9.79 1.17
C GLY A 141 17.94 -9.44 -0.33
N ALA A 142 18.95 -8.67 -0.74
CA ALA A 142 19.06 -8.12 -2.09
C ALA A 142 19.19 -9.18 -3.22
N TRP A 143 19.42 -10.44 -2.87
CA TRP A 143 19.60 -11.55 -3.81
C TRP A 143 18.32 -11.94 -4.57
N HIS A 144 17.14 -11.50 -4.11
CA HIS A 144 15.85 -11.72 -4.79
C HIS A 144 15.27 -10.47 -5.43
N LEU A 145 16.05 -9.40 -5.57
CA LEU A 145 15.61 -8.20 -6.30
C LEU A 145 15.55 -8.52 -7.80
N GLY A 146 14.34 -8.63 -8.34
CA GLY A 146 14.10 -8.69 -9.77
C GLY A 146 14.07 -7.30 -10.40
N ASP A 147 13.50 -7.24 -11.60
CA ASP A 147 13.50 -6.03 -12.42
C ASP A 147 12.63 -4.91 -11.84
N GLU A 148 13.05 -3.66 -12.08
CA GLU A 148 12.23 -2.47 -11.90
C GLU A 148 11.14 -2.43 -12.98
N ILE A 149 9.89 -2.19 -12.58
CA ILE A 149 8.75 -2.39 -13.49
C ILE A 149 7.78 -1.20 -13.50
N ALA A 150 8.31 0.01 -13.43
CA ALA A 150 7.56 1.27 -13.43
C ALA A 150 6.35 1.31 -14.41
N PRO A 151 6.44 0.86 -15.68
CA PRO A 151 5.29 0.82 -16.58
C PRO A 151 4.15 -0.08 -16.07
N SER A 152 4.48 -1.25 -15.53
CA SER A 152 3.47 -2.21 -15.05
C SER A 152 2.75 -1.76 -13.78
N VAL A 153 3.38 -0.90 -12.95
CA VAL A 153 2.75 -0.29 -11.77
C VAL A 153 1.67 0.68 -12.22
N ALA A 154 1.99 1.57 -13.15
CA ALA A 154 1.04 2.53 -13.70
C ALA A 154 -0.12 1.84 -14.41
N GLU A 155 0.15 0.80 -15.20
CA GLU A 155 -0.88 0.01 -15.87
C GLU A 155 -1.80 -0.72 -14.88
N ALA A 156 -1.23 -1.36 -13.85
CA ALA A 156 -2.02 -2.02 -12.80
C ALA A 156 -2.88 -1.01 -12.03
N TRP A 157 -2.36 0.18 -11.75
CA TRP A 157 -3.13 1.26 -11.13
C TRP A 157 -4.28 1.73 -12.01
N ALA A 158 -4.05 1.88 -13.32
CA ALA A 158 -5.10 2.26 -14.27
C ALA A 158 -6.21 1.20 -14.35
N ARG A 159 -5.86 -0.10 -14.36
CA ARG A 159 -6.85 -1.19 -14.30
C ARG A 159 -7.65 -1.17 -13.00
N ALA A 160 -7.00 -0.93 -11.87
CA ALA A 160 -7.66 -0.77 -10.58
C ALA A 160 -8.65 0.42 -10.56
N ALA A 161 -8.25 1.56 -11.16
CA ALA A 161 -9.12 2.72 -11.32
C ALA A 161 -10.38 2.37 -12.13
N TYR A 162 -10.20 1.67 -13.25
CA TYR A 162 -11.29 1.25 -14.11
C TYR A 162 -12.27 0.29 -13.40
N GLN A 163 -11.75 -0.73 -12.69
CA GLN A 163 -12.57 -1.67 -11.93
C GLN A 163 -13.41 -0.98 -10.86
N THR A 164 -12.83 -0.02 -10.12
CA THR A 164 -13.56 0.70 -9.09
C THR A 164 -14.61 1.66 -9.66
N ALA A 165 -14.38 2.23 -10.83
CA ALA A 165 -15.39 3.04 -11.54
C ALA A 165 -16.61 2.19 -11.94
N ILE A 166 -16.38 0.99 -12.52
CA ILE A 166 -17.44 0.03 -12.88
C ILE A 166 -18.27 -0.37 -11.64
N GLN A 167 -17.61 -0.70 -10.53
CA GLN A 167 -18.31 -1.11 -9.31
C GLN A 167 -19.21 -0.01 -8.76
N ARG A 168 -18.86 1.27 -8.96
CA ARG A 168 -19.71 2.40 -8.57
C ARG A 168 -20.90 2.59 -9.50
N SER A 169 -20.71 2.42 -10.82
CA SER A 169 -21.80 2.58 -11.78
C SER A 169 -22.85 1.48 -11.70
N HIS A 170 -22.49 0.29 -11.20
CA HIS A 170 -23.40 -0.85 -11.04
C HIS A 170 -24.02 -0.99 -9.64
N ARG A 171 -23.80 -0.04 -8.72
CA ARG A 171 -24.56 -0.02 -7.47
C ARG A 171 -25.98 0.45 -7.80
N PRO A 172 -27.01 -0.41 -7.68
CA PRO A 172 -28.39 0.02 -7.88
C PRO A 172 -28.66 1.16 -6.91
N ASP A 173 -29.32 2.23 -7.36
CA ASP A 173 -29.72 3.33 -6.50
C ASP A 173 -30.52 2.79 -5.31
N GLU A 174 -29.90 2.74 -4.12
CA GLU A 174 -30.57 2.46 -2.84
C GLU A 174 -31.54 3.61 -2.45
N ARG A 175 -31.90 4.50 -3.38
CA ARG A 175 -32.80 5.64 -3.15
C ARG A 175 -34.29 5.33 -3.24
N ASN A 176 -34.70 4.12 -3.66
CA ASN A 176 -36.12 3.81 -3.90
C ASN A 176 -36.81 2.94 -2.83
N SER A 177 -36.19 2.67 -1.67
CA SER A 177 -36.81 1.83 -0.64
C SER A 177 -37.60 2.58 0.45
N ASN A 178 -37.79 3.90 0.35
CA ASN A 178 -38.56 4.67 1.34
C ASN A 178 -39.94 5.17 0.89
N ASP A 179 -40.41 4.81 -0.31
CA ASP A 179 -41.70 5.28 -0.85
C ASP A 179 -42.82 4.22 -0.86
N GLN A 180 -42.66 3.14 -0.07
CA GLN A 180 -43.70 2.12 0.12
C GLN A 180 -44.04 1.95 1.60
N SER A 181 -44.66 2.96 2.19
CA SER A 181 -45.48 2.82 3.40
C SER A 181 -46.47 3.99 3.42
N ALA A 182 -47.54 3.83 2.66
CA ALA A 182 -48.80 4.56 2.84
C ALA A 182 -49.69 3.80 3.83
#